data_AF-L8M804-F1
#
_entry.id   AF-L8M804-F1
#
_cell.length_a   1.000
_cell.length_b   1.000
_cell.length_c   1.000
_cell.angle_alpha   90.00
_cell.angle_beta   90.00
_cell.angle_gamma   90.00
#
_symmetry.space_group_name_H-M   'P 1'
#
loop_
_entity.id
_entity.type
_entity.pdbx_description
1 polymer ?
#
loop_
_entity_poly.entity_id
_entity_poly.type
_entity_poly.pdbx_seq_one_letter_code
_entity_poly.pdbx_strand_id
1 'polypeptide(L)'
;MIERNVDGLKKNAQKKRRAAFEKVDKAIQQLIRDGEKINFNSVAKASGVSKAWLYKEPEVKVRIEELRAKHSKKKISPKQKASDASKDAMIKTLKVRIKKVDAENKGLKSQLEVVYGQLLNQKELERKLERLEKENAKLKDKLYAPIASETNQKVILIKPASGISERITHELESMNINISSTLAKTIKNASEEKVMTAIDALKQQIDSTLIRSPEAWLSAAIKDSWKPNEAMGESKAKDAFSEWYELARAYGVVTECRQEENKWLVRENTGQWHPYKEFSEKWTFEYLERVVKPN
;
A
#
# COMPACT_ATOMS: atom_id res chain seq x y z
N MET A 1 -12.62 93.17 -55.40
CA MET A 1 -12.91 91.73 -55.16
C MET A 1 -11.73 91.13 -54.41
N ILE A 2 -11.89 90.77 -53.13
CA ILE A 2 -11.07 89.74 -52.45
C ILE A 2 -11.96 89.10 -51.36
N GLU A 3 -12.70 88.06 -51.72
CA GLU A 3 -13.31 87.18 -50.70
C GLU A 3 -12.17 86.48 -49.97
N ARG A 4 -11.96 86.84 -48.70
CA ARG A 4 -10.95 86.22 -47.85
C ARG A 4 -11.35 84.76 -47.67
N ASN A 5 -10.40 83.84 -47.90
CA ASN A 5 -10.51 82.40 -47.67
C ASN A 5 -10.64 82.06 -46.16
N VAL A 6 -11.69 82.55 -45.51
CA VAL A 6 -11.98 82.38 -44.08
C VAL A 6 -12.67 81.04 -43.82
N ASP A 7 -13.41 80.53 -44.80
CA ASP A 7 -14.17 79.29 -44.66
C ASP A 7 -13.27 78.05 -44.75
N GLY A 8 -12.22 78.07 -45.57
CA GLY A 8 -11.21 77.01 -45.61
C GLY A 8 -10.43 76.90 -44.30
N LEU A 9 -10.07 78.05 -43.70
CA LEU A 9 -9.38 78.09 -42.41
C LEU A 9 -10.26 77.59 -41.26
N LYS A 10 -11.54 78.00 -41.24
CA LYS A 10 -12.52 77.50 -40.26
C LYS A 10 -12.74 75.99 -40.38
N LYS A 11 -12.91 75.46 -41.60
CA LYS A 11 -13.10 74.02 -41.85
C LYS A 11 -11.88 73.21 -41.42
N ASN A 12 -10.67 73.68 -41.72
CA ASN A 12 -9.44 72.99 -41.30
C ASN A 12 -9.24 73.02 -39.78
N ALA A 13 -9.54 74.15 -39.12
CA ALA A 13 -9.51 74.26 -37.67
C ALA A 13 -10.51 73.29 -37.00
N GLN A 14 -11.73 73.19 -37.53
CA GLN A 14 -12.73 72.23 -37.05
C GLN A 14 -12.28 70.78 -37.25
N LYS A 15 -11.68 70.44 -38.39
CA LYS A 15 -11.15 69.09 -38.65
C LYS A 15 -10.02 68.72 -37.67
N LYS A 16 -9.09 69.64 -37.42
CA LYS A 16 -8.01 69.45 -36.43
C LYS A 16 -8.57 69.30 -35.01
N ARG A 17 -9.59 70.07 -34.66
CA ARG A 17 -10.28 69.97 -33.37
C ARG A 17 -10.91 68.60 -33.19
N ARG A 18 -11.70 68.11 -34.16
CA ARG A 18 -12.31 66.78 -34.13
C ARG A 18 -11.29 65.66 -33.99
N ALA A 19 -10.20 65.71 -34.77
CA ALA A 19 -9.13 64.71 -34.68
C ALA A 19 -8.44 64.69 -33.29
N ALA A 20 -8.33 65.85 -32.62
CA ALA A 20 -7.81 65.91 -31.26
C ALA A 20 -8.77 65.30 -30.23
N PHE A 21 -10.09 65.50 -30.38
CA PHE A 21 -11.11 64.84 -29.55
C PHE A 21 -11.02 63.32 -29.66
N GLU A 22 -11.00 62.76 -30.88
CA GLU A 22 -10.91 61.31 -31.08
C GLU A 22 -9.64 60.70 -30.46
N LYS A 23 -8.51 61.41 -30.53
CA LYS A 23 -7.25 60.97 -29.89
C LYS A 23 -7.37 60.94 -28.37
N VAL A 24 -8.02 61.95 -27.78
CA VAL A 24 -8.24 62.02 -26.35
C VAL A 24 -9.18 60.91 -25.88
N ASP A 25 -10.26 60.63 -26.61
CA ASP A 25 -11.19 59.56 -26.27
C ASP A 25 -10.53 58.18 -26.31
N LYS A 26 -9.76 57.90 -27.38
CA LYS A 26 -8.99 56.66 -27.48
C LYS A 26 -7.97 56.53 -26.35
N ALA A 27 -7.28 57.61 -26.01
CA ALA A 27 -6.34 57.63 -24.90
C ALA A 27 -7.02 57.36 -23.55
N ILE A 28 -8.18 57.96 -23.30
CA ILE A 28 -8.95 57.71 -22.08
C ILE A 28 -9.40 56.24 -22.02
N GLN A 29 -9.91 55.67 -23.12
CA GLN A 29 -10.31 54.26 -23.17
C GLN A 29 -9.13 53.32 -22.89
N GLN A 30 -7.96 53.62 -23.44
CA GLN A 30 -6.76 52.84 -23.20
C GLN A 30 -6.32 52.90 -21.73
N LEU A 31 -6.29 54.10 -21.14
CA LEU A 31 -5.97 54.28 -19.72
C LEU A 31 -6.96 53.55 -18.79
N ILE A 32 -8.24 53.47 -19.16
CA ILE A 32 -9.23 52.69 -18.42
C ILE A 32 -8.93 51.19 -18.53
N ARG A 33 -8.63 50.68 -19.74
CA ARG A 33 -8.32 49.26 -19.98
C ARG A 33 -7.08 48.81 -19.22
N ASP A 34 -6.05 49.64 -19.20
CA ASP A 34 -4.77 49.34 -18.57
C ASP A 34 -4.80 49.58 -17.04
N GLY A 35 -5.92 50.11 -16.51
CA GLY A 35 -6.09 50.39 -15.09
C GLY A 35 -5.21 51.53 -14.57
N GLU A 36 -4.69 52.38 -15.45
CA GLU A 36 -3.80 53.48 -15.10
C GLU A 36 -4.54 54.69 -14.49
N LYS A 37 -3.77 55.59 -13.87
CA LYS A 37 -4.34 56.80 -13.26
C LYS A 37 -4.79 57.78 -14.35
N ILE A 38 -6.07 58.13 -14.36
CA ILE A 38 -6.63 59.14 -15.27
C ILE A 38 -6.46 60.54 -14.67
N ASN A 39 -5.59 61.35 -15.27
CA ASN A 39 -5.39 62.76 -14.96
C ASN A 39 -4.93 63.52 -16.21
N PHE A 40 -4.88 64.85 -16.17
CA PHE A 40 -4.48 65.68 -17.31
C PHE A 40 -3.08 65.36 -17.86
N ASN A 41 -2.15 64.89 -17.01
CA ASN A 41 -0.81 64.53 -17.44
C ASN A 41 -0.80 63.18 -18.18
N SER A 42 -1.47 62.15 -17.66
CA SER A 42 -1.53 60.84 -18.30
C SER A 42 -2.32 60.89 -19.60
N VAL A 43 -3.43 61.63 -19.64
CA VAL A 43 -4.23 61.83 -20.86
C VAL A 43 -3.44 62.59 -21.92
N ALA A 44 -2.69 63.65 -21.57
CA ALA A 44 -1.83 64.37 -22.52
C ALA A 44 -0.74 63.45 -23.11
N LYS A 45 -0.10 62.64 -22.26
CA LYS A 45 0.94 61.69 -22.69
C LYS A 45 0.38 60.61 -23.61
N ALA A 46 -0.80 60.06 -23.30
CA ALA A 46 -1.41 58.98 -24.06
C ALA A 46 -2.08 59.45 -25.37
N SER A 47 -2.63 60.67 -25.40
CA SER A 47 -3.29 61.24 -26.60
C SER A 47 -2.35 61.98 -27.55
N GLY A 48 -1.16 62.37 -27.07
CA GLY A 48 -0.23 63.23 -27.81
C GLY A 48 -0.73 64.67 -27.99
N VAL A 49 -1.75 65.08 -27.23
CA VAL A 49 -2.32 66.43 -27.25
C VAL A 49 -1.74 67.26 -26.10
N SER A 50 -1.52 68.56 -26.33
CA SER A 50 -0.93 69.44 -25.33
C SER A 50 -1.88 69.67 -24.14
N LYS A 51 -1.32 69.81 -22.93
CA LYS A 51 -2.10 70.11 -21.72
C LYS A 51 -2.90 71.39 -21.85
N ALA A 52 -2.33 72.41 -22.50
CA ALA A 52 -3.00 73.68 -22.74
C ALA A 52 -4.29 73.51 -23.57
N TRP A 53 -4.29 72.62 -24.56
CA TRP A 53 -5.49 72.30 -25.33
C TRP A 53 -6.53 71.56 -24.50
N LEU A 54 -6.12 70.60 -23.67
CA LEU A 54 -7.02 69.87 -22.75
C LEU A 54 -7.73 70.81 -21.76
N TYR A 55 -7.06 71.86 -21.29
CA TYR A 55 -7.67 72.88 -20.43
C TYR A 55 -8.54 73.89 -21.19
N LYS A 56 -8.23 74.14 -22.46
CA LYS A 56 -8.96 75.07 -23.32
C LYS A 56 -10.33 74.52 -23.74
N GLU A 57 -10.44 73.20 -23.89
CA GLU A 57 -11.68 72.54 -24.29
C GLU A 57 -12.50 72.09 -23.05
N PRO A 58 -13.66 72.72 -22.77
CA PRO A 58 -14.40 72.48 -21.53
C PRO A 58 -14.96 71.06 -21.43
N GLU A 59 -15.40 70.47 -22.55
CA GLU A 59 -15.94 69.11 -22.61
C GLU A 59 -14.91 68.06 -22.15
N VAL A 60 -13.67 68.20 -22.64
CA VAL A 60 -12.56 67.31 -22.27
C VAL A 60 -12.18 67.50 -20.81
N LYS A 61 -12.12 68.75 -20.34
CA LYS A 61 -11.78 69.08 -18.96
C LYS A 61 -12.76 68.42 -17.97
N VAL A 62 -14.06 68.62 -18.16
CA VAL A 62 -15.11 68.03 -17.30
C VAL A 62 -14.99 66.50 -17.32
N ARG A 63 -14.80 65.91 -18.49
CA ARG A 63 -14.68 64.45 -18.62
C ARG A 63 -13.49 63.89 -17.85
N ILE A 64 -12.32 64.52 -17.94
CA ILE A 64 -11.12 64.08 -17.20
C ILE A 64 -11.32 64.27 -15.69
N GLU A 65 -11.97 65.36 -15.26
CA GLU A 65 -12.26 65.63 -13.85
C GLU A 65 -13.23 64.60 -13.25
N GLU A 66 -14.31 64.26 -13.97
CA GLU A 66 -15.26 63.22 -13.56
C GLU A 66 -14.59 61.85 -13.42
N LEU A 67 -13.78 61.46 -14.42
CA LEU A 67 -13.07 60.19 -14.42
C LEU A 67 -12.03 60.15 -13.30
N ARG A 68 -11.33 61.26 -13.06
CA ARG A 68 -10.40 61.41 -11.93
C ARG A 68 -11.13 61.30 -10.60
N ALA A 69 -12.30 61.91 -10.45
CA ALA A 69 -13.11 61.80 -9.24
C ALA A 69 -13.55 60.35 -8.99
N LYS A 70 -14.03 59.65 -10.03
CA LYS A 70 -14.39 58.22 -9.97
C LYS A 70 -13.20 57.33 -9.59
N HIS A 71 -12.03 57.55 -10.20
CA HIS A 71 -10.81 56.81 -9.85
C HIS A 71 -10.25 57.17 -8.47
N SER A 72 -10.41 58.42 -8.00
CA SER A 72 -9.94 58.85 -6.67
C SER A 72 -10.80 58.35 -5.51
N LYS A 73 -12.10 58.10 -5.74
CA LYS A 73 -12.97 57.40 -4.78
C LYS A 73 -12.59 55.92 -4.63
N LYS A 74 -11.84 55.37 -5.59
CA LYS A 74 -11.11 54.09 -5.50
C LYS A 74 -9.78 54.26 -4.74
N LYS A 75 -9.72 55.12 -3.72
CA LYS A 75 -8.66 55.09 -2.70
C LYS A 75 -8.68 53.71 -2.06
N ILE A 76 -7.51 53.07 -2.05
CA ILE A 76 -7.19 51.78 -1.45
C ILE A 76 -7.98 51.61 -0.14
N SER A 77 -9.05 50.80 -0.20
CA SER A 77 -9.82 50.46 0.98
C SER A 77 -9.03 49.41 1.79
N PRO A 78 -9.10 49.41 3.13
CA PRO A 78 -8.42 48.42 3.98
C PRO A 78 -8.80 46.95 3.68
N LYS A 79 -9.78 46.70 2.80
CA LYS A 79 -10.13 45.37 2.28
C LYS A 79 -9.04 44.71 1.42
N GLN A 80 -8.11 45.45 0.83
CA GLN A 80 -7.05 44.84 0.00
C GLN A 80 -5.98 44.12 0.82
N LYS A 81 -5.61 44.63 2.01
CA LYS A 81 -4.63 43.95 2.89
C LYS A 81 -5.15 42.65 3.48
N ALA A 82 -6.46 42.59 3.81
CA ALA A 82 -7.10 41.35 4.22
C ALA A 82 -7.15 40.31 3.09
N SER A 83 -7.29 40.76 1.83
CA SER A 83 -7.25 39.89 0.65
C SER A 83 -5.84 39.33 0.39
N ASP A 84 -4.79 40.14 0.51
CA ASP A 84 -3.43 39.68 0.26
C ASP A 84 -2.93 38.74 1.36
N ALA A 85 -3.24 39.01 2.63
CA ALA A 85 -2.97 38.07 3.72
C ALA A 85 -3.74 36.75 3.55
N SER A 86 -4.99 36.80 3.05
CA SER A 86 -5.77 35.59 2.75
C SER A 86 -5.20 34.80 1.57
N LYS A 87 -4.70 35.48 0.53
CA LYS A 87 -4.00 34.84 -0.59
C LYS A 87 -2.69 34.20 -0.11
N ASP A 88 -1.92 34.86 0.74
CA ASP A 88 -0.69 34.31 1.30
C ASP A 88 -0.96 33.07 2.17
N ALA A 89 -2.03 33.09 2.97
CA ALA A 89 -2.48 31.92 3.72
C ALA A 89 -2.89 30.76 2.79
N MET A 90 -3.61 31.07 1.70
CA MET A 90 -4.00 30.09 0.69
C MET A 90 -2.78 29.52 -0.06
N ILE A 91 -1.82 30.36 -0.46
CA ILE A 91 -0.56 29.95 -1.09
C ILE A 91 0.24 29.05 -0.14
N LYS A 92 0.33 29.40 1.14
CA LYS A 92 1.01 28.57 2.14
C LYS A 92 0.34 27.20 2.27
N THR A 93 -0.99 27.18 2.34
CA THR A 93 -1.78 25.94 2.43
C THR A 93 -1.59 25.07 1.19
N LEU A 94 -1.65 25.67 0.00
CA LEU A 94 -1.42 24.97 -1.27
C LEU A 94 0.00 24.43 -1.36
N LYS A 95 1.03 25.18 -0.96
CA LYS A 95 2.42 24.71 -0.90
C LYS A 95 2.59 23.52 0.04
N VAL A 96 1.93 23.53 1.19
CA VAL A 96 1.93 22.39 2.13
C VAL A 96 1.25 21.18 1.48
N ARG A 97 0.12 21.38 0.80
CA ARG A 97 -0.58 20.28 0.10
C ARG A 97 0.26 19.69 -1.02
N ILE A 98 0.92 20.53 -1.83
CA ILE A 98 1.85 20.09 -2.89
C ILE A 98 2.96 19.23 -2.28
N LYS A 99 3.64 19.72 -1.23
CA LYS A 99 4.69 18.93 -0.55
C LYS A 99 4.19 17.59 -0.03
N LYS A 100 2.97 17.55 0.54
CA LYS A 100 2.36 16.31 1.03
C LYS A 100 2.10 15.33 -0.12
N VAL A 101 1.48 15.81 -1.20
CA VAL A 101 1.19 14.99 -2.39
C VAL A 101 2.48 14.50 -3.06
N ASP A 102 3.53 15.33 -3.12
CA ASP A 102 4.82 14.92 -3.67
C ASP A 102 5.50 13.84 -2.81
N ALA A 103 5.38 13.93 -1.48
CA ALA A 103 5.88 12.91 -0.57
C ALA A 103 5.09 11.60 -0.72
N GLU A 104 3.76 11.67 -0.82
CA GLU A 104 2.89 10.52 -1.08
C GLU A 104 3.25 9.86 -2.42
N ASN A 105 3.39 10.64 -3.49
CA ASN A 105 3.79 10.14 -4.81
C ASN A 105 5.17 9.46 -4.80
N LYS A 106 6.14 10.02 -4.07
CA LYS A 106 7.45 9.38 -3.91
C LYS A 106 7.34 8.06 -3.16
N GLY A 107 6.58 8.03 -2.06
CA GLY A 107 6.33 6.82 -1.28
C GLY A 107 5.67 5.71 -2.12
N LEU A 108 4.63 6.05 -2.88
CA LEU A 108 3.94 5.12 -3.77
C LEU A 108 4.86 4.57 -4.87
N LYS A 109 5.74 5.41 -5.44
CA LYS A 109 6.73 4.95 -6.44
C LYS A 109 7.73 3.97 -5.83
N SER A 110 8.23 4.25 -4.62
CA SER A 110 9.13 3.30 -3.93
C SER A 110 8.44 1.99 -3.59
N GLN A 111 7.16 2.02 -3.18
CA GLN A 111 6.39 0.80 -2.97
C GLN A 111 6.23 0.00 -4.26
N LEU A 112 5.94 0.66 -5.39
CA LEU A 112 5.88 0.00 -6.70
C LEU A 112 7.20 -0.66 -7.06
N GLU A 113 8.34 0.01 -6.90
CA GLU A 113 9.66 -0.57 -7.18
C GLU A 113 9.91 -1.84 -6.38
N VAL A 114 9.55 -1.85 -5.09
CA VAL A 114 9.68 -3.04 -4.23
C VAL A 114 8.80 -4.18 -4.73
N VAL A 115 7.52 -3.90 -5.03
CA VAL A 115 6.57 -4.91 -5.52
C VAL A 115 7.02 -5.47 -6.88
N TYR A 116 7.52 -4.62 -7.78
CA TYR A 116 8.09 -5.07 -9.06
C TYR A 116 9.32 -5.95 -8.85
N GLY A 117 10.20 -5.60 -7.91
CA GLY A 117 11.35 -6.44 -7.54
C GLY A 117 10.92 -7.81 -7.01
N GLN A 118 9.91 -7.86 -6.14
CA GLN A 118 9.33 -9.11 -5.64
C GLN A 118 8.72 -9.95 -6.75
N LEU A 119 7.97 -9.34 -7.67
CA LEU A 119 7.37 -10.02 -8.81
C LEU A 119 8.42 -10.65 -9.74
N LEU A 120 9.52 -9.94 -9.98
CA LEU A 120 10.64 -10.48 -10.76
C LEU A 120 11.27 -11.69 -10.08
N ASN A 121 11.54 -11.60 -8.77
CA ASN A 121 12.08 -12.71 -7.99
C ASN A 121 11.12 -13.91 -7.98
N GLN A 122 9.82 -13.67 -7.84
CA GLN A 122 8.79 -14.72 -7.91
C GLN A 122 8.83 -15.43 -9.26
N LYS A 123 8.88 -14.68 -10.36
CA LYS A 123 8.96 -15.25 -11.71
C LYS A 123 10.25 -16.06 -11.93
N GLU A 124 11.36 -15.63 -11.34
CA GLU A 124 12.60 -16.41 -11.35
C GLU A 124 12.49 -17.70 -10.54
N LEU A 125 11.82 -17.68 -9.39
CA LEU A 125 11.56 -18.87 -8.59
C LEU A 125 10.64 -19.84 -9.32
N GLU A 126 9.58 -19.36 -9.98
CA GLU A 126 8.69 -20.18 -10.81
C GLU A 126 9.46 -20.90 -11.92
N ARG A 127 10.37 -20.21 -12.61
CA ARG A 127 11.25 -20.82 -13.61
C ARG A 127 12.17 -21.90 -13.02
N LYS A 128 12.68 -21.69 -11.80
CA LYS A 128 13.51 -22.68 -11.11
C LYS A 128 12.69 -23.90 -10.73
N LEU A 129 11.48 -23.71 -10.21
CA LEU A 129 10.54 -24.80 -9.92
C LEU A 129 10.23 -25.60 -11.18
N GLU A 130 9.90 -24.95 -12.29
CA GLU A 130 9.62 -25.63 -13.56
C GLU A 130 10.82 -26.49 -14.03
N ARG A 131 12.05 -25.99 -13.86
CA ARG A 131 13.27 -26.76 -14.18
C ARG A 131 13.43 -27.98 -13.28
N LEU A 132 13.27 -27.80 -11.96
CA LEU A 132 13.36 -28.90 -11.00
C LEU A 132 12.27 -29.94 -11.22
N GLU A 133 11.04 -29.52 -11.56
CA GLU A 133 9.95 -30.42 -11.92
C GLU A 133 10.29 -31.24 -13.17
N LYS A 134 10.87 -30.61 -14.21
CA LYS A 134 11.35 -31.32 -15.40
C LYS A 134 12.48 -32.29 -15.08
N GLU A 135 13.41 -31.93 -14.20
CA GLU A 135 14.47 -32.84 -13.75
C GLU A 135 13.91 -34.01 -12.96
N ASN A 136 12.98 -33.76 -12.03
CA ASN A 136 12.28 -34.79 -11.29
C ASN A 136 11.46 -35.71 -12.21
N ALA A 137 10.81 -35.17 -13.24
CA ALA A 137 10.13 -35.97 -14.25
C ALA A 137 11.11 -36.88 -14.99
N LYS A 138 12.26 -36.35 -15.44
CA LYS A 138 13.32 -37.16 -16.06
C LYS A 138 13.90 -38.21 -15.13
N LEU A 139 14.08 -37.90 -13.85
CA LEU A 139 14.57 -38.85 -12.85
C LEU A 139 13.53 -39.94 -12.57
N LYS A 140 12.24 -39.57 -12.47
CA LYS A 140 11.14 -40.54 -12.39
C LYS A 140 11.11 -41.42 -13.64
N ASP A 141 11.21 -40.87 -14.84
CA ASP A 141 11.27 -41.66 -16.08
C ASP A 141 12.47 -42.61 -16.11
N LYS A 142 13.63 -42.22 -15.55
CA LYS A 142 14.78 -43.12 -15.41
C LYS A 142 14.57 -44.21 -14.37
N LEU A 143 13.85 -43.91 -13.28
CA LEU A 143 13.55 -44.85 -12.20
C LEU A 143 12.45 -45.84 -12.61
N TYR A 144 11.44 -45.37 -13.33
CA TYR A 144 10.27 -46.11 -13.79
C TYR A 144 10.39 -46.57 -15.26
N ALA A 145 11.53 -46.29 -15.92
CA ALA A 145 11.86 -46.91 -17.19
C ALA A 145 11.69 -48.42 -17.02
N PRO A 146 11.00 -49.12 -17.93
CA PRO A 146 10.95 -50.57 -17.89
C PRO A 146 12.39 -51.07 -17.80
N ILE A 147 12.70 -51.87 -16.78
CA ILE A 147 13.98 -52.55 -16.63
C ILE A 147 14.12 -53.46 -17.86
N ALA A 148 14.64 -52.89 -18.95
CA ALA A 148 14.90 -53.54 -20.21
C ALA A 148 16.42 -53.65 -20.36
N SER A 149 17.06 -54.28 -19.39
CA SER A 149 18.31 -55.01 -19.55
C SER A 149 18.69 -55.74 -18.25
N GLU A 150 18.65 -57.07 -18.35
CA GLU A 150 19.53 -58.02 -17.66
C GLU A 150 19.77 -57.83 -16.15
N THR A 151 18.83 -58.34 -15.35
CA THR A 151 19.22 -59.03 -14.11
C THR A 151 18.60 -60.42 -14.08
N ASN A 152 19.40 -61.41 -14.48
CA ASN A 152 19.20 -62.81 -14.13
C ASN A 152 19.40 -62.99 -12.62
N GLN A 153 18.50 -62.43 -11.82
CA GLN A 153 18.30 -62.84 -10.43
C GLN A 153 16.81 -63.04 -10.25
N LYS A 154 16.43 -64.32 -10.03
CA LYS A 154 15.08 -64.74 -9.64
C LYS A 154 14.52 -63.79 -8.58
N VAL A 155 13.68 -62.85 -9.02
CA VAL A 155 12.78 -62.15 -8.10
C VAL A 155 11.65 -63.13 -7.82
N ILE A 156 11.72 -63.74 -6.64
CA ILE A 156 10.62 -64.49 -6.08
C ILE A 156 9.46 -63.50 -5.94
N LEU A 157 8.36 -63.75 -6.67
CA LEU A 157 7.06 -63.20 -6.35
C LEU A 157 6.71 -63.62 -4.91
N ILE A 158 6.99 -62.75 -3.94
CA ILE A 158 6.45 -62.91 -2.60
C ILE A 158 4.99 -62.50 -2.73
N LYS A 159 4.12 -63.50 -2.89
CA LYS A 159 2.69 -63.38 -2.61
C LYS A 159 2.50 -62.58 -1.32
N PRO A 160 1.49 -61.71 -1.22
CA PRO A 160 1.20 -61.00 0.04
C PRO A 160 1.20 -62.02 1.17
N ALA A 161 1.97 -61.75 2.22
CA ALA A 161 2.10 -62.64 3.34
C ALA A 161 0.70 -62.98 3.84
N SER A 162 0.33 -64.25 3.69
CA SER A 162 -0.98 -64.77 4.03
C SER A 162 -1.31 -64.42 5.49
N GLY A 163 -2.31 -63.54 5.66
CA GLY A 163 -2.92 -63.21 6.94
C GLY A 163 -2.66 -61.82 7.51
N ILE A 164 -2.17 -60.83 6.73
CA ILE A 164 -2.11 -59.42 7.15
C ILE A 164 -3.18 -58.63 6.39
N SER A 165 -4.03 -57.86 7.08
CA SER A 165 -5.10 -57.04 6.49
C SER A 165 -4.52 -56.02 5.50
N GLU A 166 -5.16 -55.88 4.32
CA GLU A 166 -4.77 -54.92 3.26
C GLU A 166 -4.67 -53.47 3.77
N ARG A 167 -5.44 -53.14 4.80
CA ARG A 167 -5.40 -51.85 5.49
C ARG A 167 -4.07 -51.58 6.17
N ILE A 168 -3.52 -52.58 6.87
CA ILE A 168 -2.23 -52.47 7.56
C ILE A 168 -1.10 -52.36 6.54
N THR A 169 -1.17 -53.13 5.44
CA THR A 169 -0.14 -53.07 4.39
C THR A 169 -0.12 -51.71 3.70
N HIS A 170 -1.28 -51.16 3.36
CA HIS A 170 -1.38 -49.84 2.73
C HIS A 170 -0.86 -48.71 3.64
N GLU A 171 -1.17 -48.73 4.93
CA GLU A 171 -0.69 -47.71 5.88
C GLU A 171 0.85 -47.78 6.05
N LEU A 172 1.43 -48.97 6.12
CA LEU A 172 2.89 -49.14 6.23
C LEU A 172 3.63 -48.75 4.93
N GLU A 173 3.04 -49.05 3.77
CA GLU A 173 3.52 -48.61 2.47
C GLU A 173 3.49 -47.08 2.35
N SER A 174 2.43 -46.43 2.84
CA SER A 174 2.31 -44.96 2.83
C SER A 174 3.40 -44.27 3.68
N MET A 175 3.90 -44.95 4.72
CA MET A 175 5.00 -44.49 5.57
C MET A 175 6.39 -44.91 5.06
N ASN A 176 6.46 -45.60 3.91
CA ASN A 176 7.70 -46.15 3.36
C ASN A 176 8.42 -47.12 4.34
N ILE A 177 7.67 -47.82 5.18
CA ILE A 177 8.19 -48.81 6.14
C ILE A 177 8.12 -50.18 5.49
N ASN A 178 9.27 -50.79 5.25
CA ASN A 178 9.33 -52.13 4.69
C ASN A 178 8.95 -53.19 5.75
N ILE A 179 8.08 -54.14 5.40
CA ILE A 179 7.64 -55.19 6.32
C ILE A 179 8.76 -56.24 6.43
N SER A 180 9.53 -56.18 7.50
CA SER A 180 10.52 -57.22 7.79
C SER A 180 9.87 -58.51 8.31
N SER A 181 10.61 -59.61 8.26
CA SER A 181 10.14 -60.90 8.77
C SER A 181 9.81 -60.87 10.28
N THR A 182 10.46 -59.99 11.04
CA THR A 182 10.18 -59.76 12.47
C THR A 182 8.88 -59.00 12.63
N LEU A 183 8.70 -57.89 11.89
CA LEU A 183 7.49 -57.08 11.93
C LEU A 183 6.25 -57.87 11.44
N ALA A 184 6.40 -58.68 10.40
CA ALA A 184 5.35 -59.56 9.89
C ALA A 184 4.88 -60.59 10.95
N LYS A 185 5.82 -61.16 11.73
CA LYS A 185 5.50 -62.09 12.82
C LYS A 185 4.78 -61.38 13.97
N THR A 186 5.21 -60.18 14.33
CA THR A 186 4.56 -59.40 15.39
C THR A 186 3.15 -58.95 14.97
N ILE A 187 2.95 -58.56 13.71
CA ILE A 187 1.63 -58.20 13.18
C ILE A 187 0.71 -59.41 13.15
N LYS A 188 1.19 -60.57 12.67
CA LYS A 188 0.39 -61.80 12.59
C LYS A 188 -0.04 -62.33 13.97
N ASN A 189 0.78 -62.10 15.00
CA ASN A 189 0.50 -62.54 16.36
C ASN A 189 -0.27 -61.50 17.20
N ALA A 190 -0.48 -60.30 16.67
CA ALA A 190 -1.22 -59.23 17.33
C ALA A 190 -2.60 -59.04 16.69
N SER A 191 -3.54 -58.47 17.45
CA SER A 191 -4.84 -58.08 16.90
C SER A 191 -4.71 -56.84 16.02
N GLU A 192 -5.55 -56.73 14.99
CA GLU A 192 -5.57 -55.60 14.06
C GLU A 192 -5.70 -54.25 14.79
N GLU A 193 -6.56 -54.18 15.81
CA GLU A 193 -6.72 -52.98 16.64
C GLU A 193 -5.43 -52.55 17.35
N LYS A 194 -4.63 -53.49 17.86
CA LYS A 194 -3.34 -53.17 18.52
C LYS A 194 -2.31 -52.67 17.52
N VAL A 195 -2.29 -53.26 16.33
CA VAL A 195 -1.40 -52.84 15.26
C VAL A 195 -1.76 -51.43 14.79
N MET A 196 -3.05 -51.14 14.57
CA MET A 196 -3.52 -49.80 14.21
C MET A 196 -3.22 -48.75 15.29
N THR A 197 -3.44 -49.09 16.56
CA THR A 197 -3.11 -48.20 17.70
C THR A 197 -1.61 -47.88 17.74
N ALA A 198 -0.75 -48.87 17.47
CA ALA A 198 0.70 -48.68 17.40
C ALA A 198 1.13 -47.86 16.17
N ILE A 199 0.46 -48.02 15.02
CA ILE A 199 0.68 -47.22 13.81
C ILE A 199 0.30 -45.77 14.06
N ASP A 200 -0.82 -45.50 14.72
CA ASP A 200 -1.24 -44.13 15.06
C ASP A 200 -0.29 -43.46 16.06
N ALA A 201 0.24 -44.23 17.02
CA ALA A 201 1.29 -43.74 17.92
C ALA A 201 2.59 -43.41 17.16
N LEU A 202 2.94 -44.22 16.16
CA LEU A 202 4.10 -43.96 15.30
C LEU A 202 3.91 -42.68 14.47
N LYS A 203 2.71 -42.44 13.91
CA LYS A 203 2.40 -41.19 13.19
C LYS A 203 2.66 -39.95 14.05
N GLN A 204 2.12 -39.94 15.28
CA GLN A 204 2.32 -38.84 16.23
C GLN A 204 3.80 -38.64 16.60
N GLN A 205 4.57 -39.73 16.68
CA GLN A 205 5.97 -39.67 17.07
C GLN A 205 6.89 -39.22 15.92
N ILE A 206 6.55 -39.55 14.66
CA ILE A 206 7.24 -39.05 13.47
C ILE A 206 7.08 -37.53 13.35
N ASP A 207 5.88 -37.01 13.67
CA ASP A 207 5.60 -35.57 13.64
C ASP A 207 6.34 -34.79 14.74
N SER A 208 6.59 -35.44 15.90
CA SER A 208 7.18 -34.80 17.07
C SER A 208 8.68 -35.05 17.28
N THR A 209 9.24 -36.13 16.73
CA THR A 209 10.65 -36.51 16.94
C THR A 209 11.26 -37.27 15.76
N LEU A 210 12.59 -37.15 15.58
CA LEU A 210 13.31 -37.90 14.55
C LEU A 210 13.61 -39.34 15.02
N ILE A 211 12.75 -40.29 14.68
CA ILE A 211 12.93 -41.71 15.03
C ILE A 211 14.05 -42.32 14.15
N ARG A 212 15.07 -42.92 14.78
CA ARG A 212 16.21 -43.55 14.10
C ARG A 212 15.83 -44.76 13.24
N SER A 213 14.80 -45.51 13.63
CA SER A 213 14.25 -46.65 12.88
C SER A 213 12.76 -46.84 13.20
N PRO A 214 11.84 -46.41 12.30
CA PRO A 214 10.40 -46.57 12.47
C PRO A 214 9.95 -48.04 12.58
N GLU A 215 10.66 -48.95 11.92
CA GLU A 215 10.36 -50.39 11.91
C GLU A 215 10.60 -51.05 13.28
N ALA A 216 11.77 -50.80 13.88
CA ALA A 216 12.11 -51.30 15.20
C ALA A 216 11.20 -50.68 16.28
N TRP A 217 10.87 -49.39 16.11
CA TRP A 217 9.93 -48.69 16.98
C TRP A 217 8.53 -49.32 16.93
N LEU A 218 8.00 -49.56 15.73
CA LEU A 218 6.66 -50.16 15.56
C LEU A 218 6.60 -51.59 16.12
N SER A 219 7.66 -52.39 15.91
CA SER A 219 7.76 -53.74 16.47
C SER A 219 7.74 -53.72 18.01
N ALA A 220 8.42 -52.75 18.63
CA ALA A 220 8.40 -52.56 20.08
C ALA A 220 7.03 -52.06 20.56
N ALA A 221 6.42 -51.11 19.84
CA ALA A 221 5.11 -50.56 20.16
C ALA A 221 4.00 -51.63 20.13
N ILE A 222 4.02 -52.52 19.14
CA ILE A 222 3.08 -53.65 19.04
C ILE A 222 3.28 -54.63 20.21
N LYS A 223 4.55 -54.94 20.55
CA LYS A 223 4.89 -55.88 21.62
C LYS A 223 4.50 -55.37 23.01
N ASP A 224 4.79 -54.10 23.27
CA ASP A 224 4.57 -53.45 24.56
C ASP A 224 3.20 -52.73 24.65
N SER A 225 2.36 -52.89 23.61
CA SER A 225 1.00 -52.31 23.52
C SER A 225 0.98 -50.80 23.79
N TRP A 226 1.92 -50.07 23.18
CA TRP A 226 1.99 -48.62 23.30
C TRP A 226 0.74 -47.97 22.71
N LYS A 227 0.24 -46.96 23.41
CA LYS A 227 -0.91 -46.17 22.98
C LYS A 227 -0.40 -44.82 22.45
N PRO A 228 -1.08 -44.22 21.45
CA PRO A 228 -0.87 -42.83 21.09
C PRO A 228 -0.90 -42.01 22.37
N ASN A 229 0.03 -41.07 22.50
CA ASN A 229 0.04 -40.21 23.68
C ASN A 229 -1.34 -39.54 23.76
N GLU A 230 -2.02 -39.65 24.90
CA GLU A 230 -3.17 -38.79 25.18
C GLU A 230 -2.67 -37.36 24.95
N ALA A 231 -3.29 -36.64 24.02
CA ALA A 231 -2.89 -35.29 23.66
C ALA A 231 -2.72 -34.49 24.96
N MET A 232 -1.47 -34.24 25.32
CA MET A 232 -1.14 -33.54 26.55
C MET A 232 -1.51 -32.08 26.30
N GLY A 233 -2.75 -31.76 26.65
CA GLY A 233 -3.41 -30.56 26.20
C GLY A 233 -3.88 -30.71 24.76
N GLU A 234 -5.20 -30.62 24.58
CA GLU A 234 -5.75 -29.92 23.43
C GLU A 234 -4.76 -28.83 23.01
N SER A 235 -4.39 -28.79 21.73
CA SER A 235 -4.03 -27.53 21.11
C SER A 235 -5.24 -26.64 21.30
N LYS A 236 -5.38 -26.03 22.49
CA LYS A 236 -6.47 -25.13 22.84
C LYS A 236 -6.59 -24.21 21.64
N ALA A 237 -7.81 -24.10 21.11
CA ALA A 237 -8.17 -22.97 20.27
C ALA A 237 -7.44 -21.76 20.85
N LYS A 238 -6.50 -21.18 20.08
CA LYS A 238 -5.49 -20.27 20.62
C LYS A 238 -6.18 -19.34 21.61
N ASP A 239 -5.80 -19.41 22.89
CA ASP A 239 -6.50 -18.67 23.94
C ASP A 239 -6.60 -17.20 23.47
N ALA A 240 -7.73 -16.52 23.69
CA ALA A 240 -7.97 -15.17 23.18
C ALA A 240 -6.83 -14.18 23.51
N PHE A 241 -6.12 -14.44 24.62
CA PHE A 241 -4.88 -13.76 24.99
C PHE A 241 -3.74 -13.98 23.98
N SER A 242 -3.45 -15.23 23.60
CA SER A 242 -2.37 -15.60 22.69
C SER A 242 -2.57 -15.00 21.30
N GLU A 243 -3.79 -15.06 20.75
CA GLU A 243 -4.07 -14.46 19.43
C GLU A 243 -3.90 -12.94 19.46
N TRP A 244 -4.43 -12.30 20.49
CA TRP A 244 -4.27 -10.87 20.71
C TRP A 244 -2.80 -10.47 20.92
N TYR A 245 -2.05 -11.24 21.71
CA TYR A 245 -0.66 -10.92 22.07
C TYR A 245 0.27 -10.98 20.87
N GLU A 246 0.10 -11.98 19.99
CA GLU A 246 0.88 -12.08 18.76
C GLU A 246 0.64 -10.86 17.85
N LEU A 247 -0.62 -10.42 17.72
CA LEU A 247 -0.94 -9.22 16.95
C LEU A 247 -0.41 -7.94 17.61
N ALA A 248 -0.54 -7.81 18.93
CA ALA A 248 -0.06 -6.66 19.69
C ALA A 248 1.48 -6.55 19.64
N ARG A 249 2.18 -7.68 19.66
CA ARG A 249 3.63 -7.76 19.49
C ARG A 249 4.05 -7.42 18.07
N ALA A 250 3.36 -7.95 17.07
CA ALA A 250 3.62 -7.66 15.65
C ALA A 250 3.41 -6.17 15.32
N TYR A 251 2.41 -5.53 15.93
CA TYR A 251 2.19 -4.09 15.83
C TYR A 251 3.23 -3.26 16.62
N GLY A 252 3.87 -3.85 17.62
CA GLY A 252 4.94 -3.20 18.41
C GLY A 252 4.45 -2.42 19.63
N VAL A 253 3.23 -2.67 20.11
CA VAL A 253 2.71 -2.07 21.36
C VAL A 253 3.06 -2.88 22.59
N VAL A 254 3.32 -4.18 22.43
CA VAL A 254 3.70 -5.09 23.52
C VAL A 254 5.04 -5.75 23.20
N THR A 255 5.88 -5.88 24.22
CA THR A 255 7.22 -6.48 24.11
C THR A 255 7.32 -7.84 24.79
N GLU A 256 6.81 -7.92 26.01
CA GLU A 256 6.88 -9.09 26.89
C GLU A 256 5.51 -9.38 27.51
N CYS A 257 5.29 -10.63 27.90
CA CYS A 257 4.17 -11.02 28.75
C CYS A 257 4.66 -11.86 29.93
N ARG A 258 3.89 -11.82 31.02
CA ARG A 258 4.08 -12.64 32.20
C ARG A 258 2.71 -13.03 32.76
N GLN A 259 2.64 -14.19 33.39
CA GLN A 259 1.48 -14.61 34.18
C GLN A 259 1.78 -14.47 35.67
N GLU A 260 0.96 -13.71 36.40
CA GLU A 260 1.01 -13.59 37.88
C GLU A 260 -0.39 -13.82 38.43
N GLU A 261 -0.53 -14.64 39.48
CA GLU A 261 -1.82 -14.92 40.15
C GLU A 261 -2.98 -15.27 39.20
N ASN A 262 -2.68 -16.06 38.17
CA ASN A 262 -3.64 -16.46 37.12
C ASN A 262 -4.19 -15.29 36.26
N LYS A 263 -3.49 -14.16 36.23
CA LYS A 263 -3.76 -13.01 35.35
C LYS A 263 -2.59 -12.80 34.41
N TRP A 264 -2.90 -12.44 33.17
CA TRP A 264 -1.89 -12.05 32.18
C TRP A 264 -1.54 -10.58 32.34
N LEU A 265 -0.24 -10.29 32.42
CA LEU A 265 0.33 -8.95 32.34
C LEU A 265 1.14 -8.82 31.05
N VAL A 266 1.09 -7.64 30.46
CA VAL A 266 1.74 -7.30 29.20
C VAL A 266 2.57 -6.04 29.39
N ARG A 267 3.75 -6.03 28.79
CA ARG A 267 4.68 -4.90 28.88
C ARG A 267 4.56 -4.01 27.66
N GLU A 268 4.11 -2.78 27.88
CA GLU A 268 4.06 -1.75 26.84
C GLU A 268 5.47 -1.41 26.35
N ASN A 269 5.60 -0.90 25.12
CA ASN A 269 6.87 -0.44 24.55
C ASN A 269 7.59 0.67 25.37
N THR A 270 6.87 1.35 26.27
CA THR A 270 7.40 2.31 27.25
C THR A 270 8.07 1.63 28.44
N GLY A 271 7.91 0.31 28.58
CA GLY A 271 8.46 -0.52 29.64
C GLY A 271 7.51 -0.73 30.83
N GLN A 272 6.31 -0.15 30.82
CA GLN A 272 5.30 -0.31 31.88
C GLN A 272 4.51 -1.62 31.75
N TRP A 273 4.15 -2.22 32.88
CA TRP A 273 3.36 -3.45 32.94
C TRP A 273 1.87 -3.15 33.16
N HIS A 274 1.02 -3.76 32.36
CA HIS A 274 -0.43 -3.60 32.44
C HIS A 274 -1.16 -4.96 32.43
N PRO A 275 -2.29 -5.10 33.14
CA PRO A 275 -3.15 -6.26 33.01
C PRO A 275 -3.71 -6.38 31.57
N TYR A 276 -3.71 -7.59 31.01
CA TYR A 276 -4.24 -7.87 29.68
C TYR A 276 -5.66 -7.34 29.49
N LYS A 277 -6.55 -7.55 30.46
CA LYS A 277 -7.95 -7.13 30.35
C LYS A 277 -8.08 -5.64 30.04
N GLU A 278 -7.41 -4.80 30.83
CA GLU A 278 -7.43 -3.34 30.67
C GLU A 278 -6.69 -2.89 29.40
N PHE A 279 -5.60 -3.56 29.04
CA PHE A 279 -4.78 -3.18 27.89
C PHE A 279 -5.44 -3.58 26.56
N SER A 280 -6.15 -4.72 26.54
CA SER A 280 -6.90 -5.22 25.38
C SER A 280 -8.14 -4.38 25.04
N GLU A 281 -8.66 -3.60 25.99
CA GLU A 281 -9.74 -2.61 25.73
C GLU A 281 -9.24 -1.43 24.88
N LYS A 282 -8.00 -0.99 25.11
CA LYS A 282 -7.37 0.11 24.35
C LYS A 282 -6.92 -0.35 22.96
N TRP A 283 -6.39 -1.57 22.89
CA TRP A 283 -5.90 -2.19 21.67
C TRP A 283 -6.74 -3.42 21.37
N THR A 284 -7.93 -3.24 20.80
CA THR A 284 -8.82 -4.37 20.55
C THR A 284 -8.24 -5.33 19.51
N PHE A 285 -8.62 -6.61 19.59
CA PHE A 285 -8.20 -7.65 18.65
C PHE A 285 -8.52 -7.25 17.20
N GLU A 286 -9.74 -6.79 16.92
CA GLU A 286 -10.19 -6.37 15.59
C GLU A 286 -9.35 -5.23 15.02
N TYR A 287 -8.98 -4.25 15.86
CA TYR A 287 -8.14 -3.14 15.44
C TYR A 287 -6.75 -3.63 15.02
N LEU A 288 -6.13 -4.46 15.87
CA LEU A 288 -4.78 -4.99 15.61
C LEU A 288 -4.78 -5.90 14.38
N GLU A 289 -5.80 -6.73 14.20
CA GLU A 289 -5.91 -7.62 13.05
C GLU A 289 -5.99 -6.82 11.73
N ARG A 290 -6.82 -5.77 11.70
CA ARG A 290 -6.95 -4.91 10.51
C ARG A 290 -5.65 -4.22 10.12
N VAL A 291 -4.81 -3.89 11.10
CA VAL A 291 -3.59 -3.10 10.89
C VAL A 291 -2.39 -4.00 10.57
N VAL A 292 -2.30 -5.17 11.19
CA VAL A 292 -1.18 -6.12 11.02
C VAL A 292 -1.39 -7.04 9.82
N LYS A 293 -2.64 -7.41 9.51
CA LYS A 293 -3.00 -8.22 8.32
C LYS A 293 -3.90 -7.42 7.38
N PRO A 294 -3.37 -6.43 6.64
CA PRO A 294 -4.14 -5.82 5.57
C PRO A 294 -4.37 -6.89 4.48
N ASN A 295 -5.65 -7.22 4.24
CA ASN A 295 -6.08 -8.09 3.13
C ASN A 295 -5.50 -7.62 1.78
#